data_AF-A0AAV3ARL3-F1
#
_entry.id   AF-A0AAV3ARL3-F1
#
_cell.length_a   1.000
_cell.length_b   1.000
_cell.length_c   1.000
_cell.angle_alpha   90.00
_cell.angle_beta   90.00
_cell.angle_gamma   90.00
#
_symmetry.space_group_name_H-M   'P 1'
#
loop_
_entity.id
_entity.type
_entity.pdbx_description
1 polymer ?
#
loop_
_entity_poly.entity_id
_entity_poly.type
_entity_poly.pdbx_seq_one_letter_code
_entity_poly.pdbx_strand_id
1 'polypeptide(L)'
;MFKCGIAYPRCKWILPLLLLCAIIFDIIALAGRGWVETESGREYASLWESCKGNVCTSIMDYAWGKATAALLIIGFIILILCFILSFVALCSPVINLLRIIGFLLFLAVVLQIIALVIYPVKYTSDLAVGVESYLYSWTYGFGWGSTIIMFGCAIFFCCLPNFEDELLGNVKTKYFYTSS
;
A
#
# COMPACT_ATOMS: atom_id res chain seq x y z
N MET A 1 -28.06 14.73 -1.06
CA MET A 1 -26.95 15.58 -0.59
C MET A 1 -26.40 14.95 0.67
N PHE A 2 -25.27 14.24 0.60
CA PHE A 2 -24.68 13.58 1.77
C PHE A 2 -24.25 14.65 2.78
N LYS A 3 -25.07 14.87 3.81
CA LYS A 3 -24.74 15.67 5.00
C LYS A 3 -23.83 14.85 5.94
N CYS A 4 -22.67 14.46 5.44
CA CYS A 4 -21.53 14.18 6.29
C CYS A 4 -20.50 15.26 6.00
N GLY A 5 -20.74 16.45 6.56
CA GLY A 5 -19.63 17.37 6.80
C GLY A 5 -18.69 16.62 7.74
N ILE A 6 -17.54 16.21 7.22
CA ILE A 6 -16.50 15.54 7.99
C ILE A 6 -16.26 16.39 9.24
N ALA A 7 -16.63 15.86 10.41
CA ALA A 7 -16.23 16.44 11.68
C ALA A 7 -14.71 16.25 11.78
N TYR A 8 -13.97 17.23 11.29
CA TYR A 8 -12.53 17.25 11.09
C TYR A 8 -11.69 16.67 12.27
N PRO A 9 -11.97 16.97 13.55
CA PRO A 9 -11.17 16.41 14.65
C PRO A 9 -11.25 14.88 14.78
N ARG A 10 -12.30 14.23 14.26
CA ARG A 10 -12.44 12.76 14.26
C ARG A 10 -11.83 12.10 13.02
N CYS A 11 -11.86 12.77 11.88
CA CYS A 11 -11.33 12.22 10.62
C CYS A 11 -9.83 12.45 10.43
N LYS A 12 -9.20 13.34 11.20
CA LYS A 12 -7.75 13.61 11.09
C LYS A 12 -6.87 12.37 11.26
N TRP A 13 -7.34 11.37 12.01
CA TRP A 13 -6.58 10.14 12.27
C TRP A 13 -6.86 9.01 11.29
N ILE A 14 -7.86 9.16 10.40
CA ILE A 14 -8.23 8.09 9.46
C ILE A 14 -7.08 7.82 8.48
N LEU A 15 -6.46 8.86 7.93
CA LEU A 15 -5.37 8.69 6.96
C LEU A 15 -4.13 8.02 7.59
N PRO A 16 -3.59 8.48 8.73
CA PRO A 16 -2.49 7.77 9.41
C PRO A 16 -2.85 6.34 9.80
N LEU A 17 -4.08 6.09 10.24
CA LEU A 17 -4.52 4.74 10.59
C LEU A 17 -4.57 3.82 9.36
N LEU A 18 -5.02 4.33 8.22
CA LEU A 18 -4.99 3.59 6.94
C LEU A 18 -3.55 3.31 6.49
N LEU A 19 -2.64 4.27 6.63
CA LEU A 19 -1.21 4.03 6.36
C LEU A 19 -0.62 2.98 7.31
N LEU A 20 -1.02 2.96 8.59
CA LEU A 20 -0.62 1.90 9.52
C LEU A 20 -1.16 0.53 9.09
N CYS A 21 -2.41 0.45 8.65
CA CYS A 21 -2.96 -0.78 8.06
C CYS A 21 -2.17 -1.23 6.82
N ALA A 22 -1.80 -0.29 5.94
CA ALA A 22 -0.96 -0.60 4.78
C ALA A 22 0.42 -1.14 5.19
N ILE A 23 1.05 -0.56 6.22
CA ILE A 23 2.32 -1.06 6.78
C ILE A 23 2.18 -2.51 7.26
N ILE A 24 1.11 -2.83 7.97
CA ILE A 24 0.86 -4.20 8.45
C ILE A 24 0.69 -5.16 7.27
N PHE A 25 -0.07 -4.76 6.24
CA PHE A 25 -0.27 -5.57 5.05
C PHE A 25 1.03 -5.79 4.26
N ASP A 26 1.87 -4.76 4.13
CA ASP A 26 3.20 -4.88 3.51
C ASP A 26 4.12 -5.80 4.31
N ILE A 27 4.10 -5.73 5.65
CA ILE A 27 4.89 -6.65 6.48
C ILE A 27 4.44 -8.09 6.25
N ILE A 28 3.13 -8.34 6.21
CA ILE A 28 2.59 -9.68 5.92
C ILE A 28 3.01 -10.12 4.52
N ALA A 29 2.96 -9.24 3.53
CA ALA A 29 3.40 -9.55 2.16
C ALA A 29 4.90 -9.85 2.12
N LEU A 30 5.76 -9.05 2.75
CA LEU A 30 7.21 -9.25 2.77
C LEU A 30 7.63 -10.49 3.55
N ALA A 31 7.00 -10.80 4.68
CA ALA A 31 7.38 -11.91 5.56
C ALA A 31 6.61 -13.20 5.27
N GLY A 32 5.50 -13.13 4.53
CA GLY A 32 4.62 -14.26 4.32
C GLY A 32 5.22 -15.29 3.36
N ARG A 33 5.03 -16.56 3.71
CA ARG A 33 5.67 -17.70 3.03
C ARG A 33 4.94 -18.19 1.78
N GLY A 34 3.70 -17.77 1.56
CA GLY A 34 2.85 -18.29 0.49
C GLY A 34 2.33 -17.18 -0.41
N TRP A 35 3.16 -16.56 -1.24
CA TRP A 35 2.65 -15.73 -2.33
C TRP A 35 1.91 -16.56 -3.36
N VAL A 36 2.46 -17.75 -3.64
CA VAL A 36 1.93 -18.72 -4.58
C VAL A 36 1.94 -20.08 -3.90
N GLU A 37 0.84 -20.82 -4.02
CA GLU A 37 0.67 -22.15 -3.46
C GLU A 37 0.02 -23.04 -4.52
N THR A 38 0.36 -24.34 -4.55
CA THR A 38 -0.37 -25.29 -5.41
C THR A 38 -1.63 -25.81 -4.73
N GLU A 39 -2.62 -26.26 -5.52
CA GLU A 39 -3.85 -26.87 -4.98
C GLU A 39 -3.59 -28.06 -4.05
N SER A 40 -2.50 -28.80 -4.28
CA SER A 40 -2.10 -29.93 -3.43
C SER A 40 -1.45 -29.51 -2.10
N GLY A 41 -1.09 -28.22 -1.94
CA GLY A 41 -0.36 -27.67 -0.80
C GLY A 41 1.09 -28.16 -0.69
N ARG A 42 1.61 -28.85 -1.72
CA ARG A 42 2.95 -29.44 -1.72
C ARG A 42 4.03 -28.48 -2.22
N GLU A 43 3.65 -27.45 -2.96
CA GLU A 43 4.54 -26.40 -3.41
C GLU A 43 4.03 -25.06 -2.92
N TYR A 44 4.92 -24.29 -2.31
CA TYR A 44 4.66 -22.92 -1.90
C TYR A 44 5.87 -22.07 -2.24
N ALA A 45 5.61 -20.85 -2.68
CA ALA A 45 6.64 -19.87 -2.93
C ALA A 45 6.30 -18.55 -2.26
N SER A 46 7.31 -18.02 -1.59
CA SER A 46 7.33 -16.69 -0.98
C SER A 46 8.05 -15.72 -1.91
N LEU A 47 8.19 -14.47 -1.48
CA LEU A 47 9.04 -13.51 -2.18
C LEU A 47 10.52 -13.94 -2.24
N TRP A 48 10.98 -14.73 -1.28
CA TRP A 48 12.41 -15.02 -1.05
C TRP A 48 12.84 -16.41 -1.51
N GLU A 49 11.95 -17.39 -1.35
CA GLU A 49 12.22 -18.81 -1.56
C GLU A 49 11.01 -19.50 -2.19
N SER A 50 11.28 -20.48 -3.04
CA SER A 50 10.31 -21.41 -3.61
C SER A 50 10.61 -22.81 -3.08
N CYS A 51 9.62 -23.45 -2.47
CA CYS A 51 9.74 -24.78 -1.89
C CYS A 51 8.84 -25.77 -2.62
N LYS A 52 9.43 -26.88 -3.05
CA LYS A 52 8.76 -28.01 -3.67
C LYS A 52 8.98 -29.25 -2.80
N GLY A 53 7.99 -29.60 -1.99
CA GLY A 53 8.13 -30.62 -0.95
C GLY A 53 9.20 -30.23 0.07
N ASN A 54 10.27 -31.03 0.16
CA ASN A 54 11.38 -30.81 1.10
C ASN A 54 12.54 -29.99 0.52
N VAL A 55 12.49 -29.63 -0.77
CA VAL A 55 13.57 -28.89 -1.44
C VAL A 55 13.14 -27.43 -1.60
N CYS A 56 13.90 -26.52 -0.99
CA CYS A 56 13.69 -25.08 -1.11
C CYS A 56 14.85 -24.46 -1.90
N THR A 57 14.52 -23.64 -2.89
CA THR A 57 15.46 -22.87 -3.70
C THR A 57 15.22 -21.38 -3.48
N SER A 58 16.29 -20.59 -3.50
CA SER A 58 16.16 -19.15 -3.32
C SER A 58 15.75 -18.47 -4.63
N ILE A 59 14.67 -17.70 -4.60
CA ILE A 59 14.27 -16.84 -5.73
C ILE A 59 15.26 -15.68 -5.89
N MET A 60 16.03 -15.40 -4.83
CA MET A 60 17.07 -14.37 -4.87
C MET A 60 18.24 -14.70 -5.79
N ASP A 61 18.36 -15.91 -6.31
CA ASP A 61 19.36 -16.22 -7.34
C ASP A 61 18.99 -15.59 -8.70
N TYR A 62 17.72 -15.30 -8.92
CA TYR A 62 17.22 -14.69 -10.15
C TYR A 62 17.29 -13.16 -10.08
N ALA A 63 17.76 -12.53 -11.17
CA ALA A 63 17.86 -11.07 -11.25
C ALA A 63 16.50 -10.37 -11.09
N TRP A 64 15.43 -10.96 -11.63
CA TRP A 64 14.07 -10.44 -11.45
C TRP A 64 13.58 -10.57 -10.00
N GLY A 65 13.95 -11.65 -9.30
CA GLY A 65 13.63 -11.83 -7.88
C GLY A 65 14.28 -10.75 -7.01
N LYS A 66 15.57 -10.47 -7.26
CA LYS A 66 16.30 -9.33 -6.65
C LYS A 66 15.62 -8.00 -6.91
N ALA A 67 15.22 -7.74 -8.16
CA ALA A 67 14.55 -6.50 -8.53
C ALA A 67 13.19 -6.36 -7.83
N THR A 68 12.35 -7.39 -7.84
CA THR A 68 11.04 -7.40 -7.17
C THR A 68 11.18 -7.13 -5.67
N ALA A 69 12.09 -7.84 -4.98
CA ALA A 69 12.31 -7.65 -3.55
C ALA A 69 12.82 -6.24 -3.24
N ALA A 70 13.76 -5.72 -4.03
CA ALA A 70 14.27 -4.35 -3.86
C ALA A 70 13.17 -3.30 -4.05
N LEU A 71 12.33 -3.44 -5.07
CA LEU A 71 11.22 -2.51 -5.34
C LEU A 71 10.19 -2.49 -4.20
N LEU A 72 9.84 -3.66 -3.66
CA LEU A 72 8.93 -3.76 -2.51
C LEU A 72 9.54 -3.16 -1.25
N ILE A 73 10.81 -3.44 -0.95
CA ILE A 73 11.50 -2.88 0.22
C ILE A 73 11.61 -1.36 0.11
N ILE A 74 12.00 -0.82 -1.05
CA ILE A 74 12.10 0.62 -1.25
C ILE A 74 10.72 1.28 -1.10
N GLY A 75 9.67 0.69 -1.70
CA GLY A 75 8.30 1.15 -1.53
C GLY A 75 7.86 1.16 -0.06
N PHE A 76 8.17 0.09 0.68
CA PHE A 76 7.86 -0.04 2.11
C PHE A 76 8.60 0.99 2.98
N ILE A 77 9.87 1.27 2.69
CA ILE A 77 10.63 2.32 3.38
C ILE A 77 9.98 3.68 3.15
N ILE A 78 9.59 4.00 1.91
CA ILE A 78 8.88 5.24 1.60
C ILE A 78 7.55 5.30 2.35
N LEU A 79 6.79 4.20 2.43
CA LEU A 79 5.55 4.12 3.19
C LEU A 79 5.76 4.45 4.68
N ILE A 80 6.80 3.88 5.33
CA ILE A 80 7.14 4.19 6.72
C ILE A 80 7.44 5.68 6.89
N LEU A 81 8.24 6.27 5.99
CA LEU A 81 8.55 7.70 6.02
C LEU A 81 7.29 8.54 5.87
N CYS A 82 6.42 8.21 4.93
CA CYS A 82 5.13 8.87 4.73
C CYS A 82 4.22 8.77 5.96
N PHE A 83 4.20 7.63 6.64
CA PHE A 83 3.46 7.46 7.90
C PHE A 83 3.96 8.42 8.98
N ILE A 84 5.27 8.49 9.22
CA ILE A 84 5.87 9.39 10.20
C ILE A 84 5.57 10.85 9.85
N LEU A 85 5.79 11.23 8.58
CA LEU A 85 5.52 12.59 8.10
C LEU A 85 4.03 12.95 8.21
N SER A 86 3.12 12.00 7.96
CA SER A 86 1.68 12.23 8.11
C SER A 86 1.29 12.54 9.55
N PHE A 87 1.89 11.84 10.53
CA PHE A 87 1.66 12.10 11.94
C PHE A 87 2.11 13.51 12.33
N VAL A 88 3.29 13.93 11.87
CA VAL A 88 3.82 15.29 12.11
C VAL A 88 2.92 16.35 11.44
N ALA A 89 2.56 16.17 10.17
CA ALA A 89 1.76 17.11 9.39
C ALA A 89 0.32 17.29 9.91
N LEU A 90 -0.22 16.30 10.63
CA LEU A 90 -1.56 16.36 11.22
C LEU A 90 -1.55 16.83 12.69
N CYS A 91 -0.43 16.66 13.39
CA CYS A 91 -0.22 17.25 14.73
C CYS A 91 0.09 18.75 14.66
N SER A 92 0.88 19.17 13.67
CA SER A 92 1.12 20.57 13.33
C SER A 92 0.69 20.75 11.87
N PRO A 93 -0.39 21.50 11.57
CA PRO A 93 -0.96 21.58 10.23
C PRO A 93 0.00 22.31 9.28
N VAL A 94 0.96 21.58 8.72
CA VAL A 94 1.90 22.05 7.71
C VAL A 94 1.37 21.61 6.34
N ILE A 95 0.52 22.43 5.74
CA ILE A 95 -0.25 22.08 4.53
C ILE A 95 0.64 21.69 3.33
N ASN A 96 1.79 22.35 3.19
CA ASN A 96 2.75 22.02 2.12
C ASN A 96 3.33 20.61 2.24
N LEU A 97 3.48 20.09 3.47
CA LEU A 97 4.02 18.76 3.72
C LEU A 97 3.05 17.66 3.26
N LEU A 98 1.74 17.89 3.34
CA LEU A 98 0.71 16.94 2.90
C LEU A 98 0.84 16.60 1.41
N ARG A 99 1.10 17.61 0.57
CA ARG A 99 1.26 17.39 -0.88
C ARG A 99 2.53 16.59 -1.19
N ILE A 100 3.62 16.83 -0.45
CA ILE A 100 4.87 16.06 -0.58
C ILE A 100 4.64 14.59 -0.20
N ILE A 101 3.93 14.33 0.90
CA ILE A 101 3.55 12.97 1.31
C ILE A 101 2.74 12.28 0.21
N GLY A 102 1.77 12.97 -0.39
CA GLY A 102 0.98 12.43 -1.49
C GLY A 102 1.84 11.98 -2.68
N PHE A 103 2.79 12.80 -3.12
CA PHE A 103 3.70 12.44 -4.21
C PHE A 103 4.63 11.28 -3.86
N LEU A 104 5.16 11.25 -2.64
CA LEU A 104 5.98 10.13 -2.16
C LEU A 104 5.19 8.81 -2.13
N LEU A 105 3.92 8.85 -1.70
CA LEU A 105 3.04 7.67 -1.75
C LEU A 105 2.76 7.22 -3.19
N PHE A 106 2.57 8.15 -4.14
CA PHE A 106 2.46 7.77 -5.56
C PHE A 106 3.70 7.06 -6.08
N LEU A 107 4.89 7.55 -5.71
CA LEU A 107 6.15 6.89 -6.05
C LEU A 107 6.21 5.47 -5.46
N ALA A 108 5.87 5.29 -4.18
CA ALA A 108 5.83 3.99 -3.54
C ALA A 108 4.85 3.03 -4.23
N VAL A 109 3.65 3.52 -4.59
CA VAL A 109 2.64 2.74 -5.32
C VAL A 109 3.16 2.26 -6.67
N VAL A 110 3.82 3.12 -7.45
CA VAL A 110 4.39 2.72 -8.74
C VAL A 110 5.43 1.60 -8.56
N LEU A 111 6.33 1.73 -7.58
CA LEU A 111 7.33 0.71 -7.30
C LEU A 111 6.69 -0.63 -6.90
N GLN A 112 5.66 -0.60 -6.03
CA GLN A 112 4.97 -1.83 -5.61
C GLN A 112 4.14 -2.46 -6.72
N ILE A 113 3.46 -1.68 -7.56
CA ILE A 113 2.73 -2.21 -8.73
C ILE A 113 3.68 -2.94 -9.67
N ILE A 114 4.84 -2.32 -9.97
CA ILE A 114 5.84 -2.96 -10.84
C ILE A 114 6.29 -4.30 -10.25
N ALA A 115 6.59 -4.35 -8.95
CA ALA A 115 7.00 -5.58 -8.29
C ALA A 115 5.89 -6.65 -8.30
N LEU A 116 4.66 -6.27 -7.94
CA LEU A 116 3.50 -7.17 -7.89
C LEU A 116 3.10 -7.72 -9.25
N VAL A 117 3.41 -7.02 -10.35
CA VAL A 117 3.17 -7.53 -11.70
C VAL A 117 4.35 -8.37 -12.22
N ILE A 118 5.59 -7.95 -11.95
CA ILE A 118 6.78 -8.70 -12.41
C ILE A 118 6.84 -10.08 -11.75
N TYR A 119 6.56 -10.17 -10.44
CA TYR A 119 6.62 -11.42 -9.69
C TYR A 119 5.82 -12.56 -10.35
N PRO A 120 4.48 -12.46 -10.54
CA PRO A 120 3.69 -13.53 -11.14
C PRO A 120 4.07 -13.83 -12.60
N VAL A 121 4.41 -12.81 -13.39
CA VAL A 121 4.78 -12.98 -14.80
C VAL A 121 6.08 -13.78 -14.93
N LYS A 122 7.08 -13.47 -14.08
CA LYS A 122 8.36 -14.17 -14.11
C LYS A 122 8.33 -15.50 -13.38
N TYR A 123 7.59 -15.59 -12.29
CA TYR A 123 7.37 -16.84 -11.59
C TYR A 123 6.71 -17.89 -12.50
N THR A 124 5.69 -17.51 -13.28
CA THR A 124 5.04 -18.43 -14.21
C THR A 124 5.93 -18.82 -15.40
N SER A 125 6.79 -17.93 -15.87
CA SER A 125 7.75 -18.20 -16.96
C SER A 125 8.88 -19.13 -16.54
N ASP A 126 9.47 -18.88 -15.37
CA ASP A 126 10.78 -19.44 -15.01
C ASP A 126 10.68 -20.58 -13.98
N LEU A 127 9.61 -20.63 -13.17
CA LEU A 127 9.49 -21.54 -12.01
C LEU A 127 8.23 -22.41 -12.05
N ALA A 128 7.17 -22.02 -12.76
CA ALA A 128 5.94 -22.81 -12.85
C ALA A 128 6.08 -23.98 -13.83
N VAL A 129 6.41 -25.16 -13.32
CA VAL A 129 6.54 -26.39 -14.14
C VAL A 129 5.22 -27.15 -14.17
N GLY A 130 4.33 -26.70 -15.06
CA GLY A 130 3.38 -27.44 -15.91
C GLY A 130 2.46 -28.57 -15.40
N VAL A 131 2.51 -29.03 -14.15
CA VAL A 131 1.75 -30.23 -13.72
C VAL A 131 0.61 -29.90 -12.75
N GLU A 132 0.73 -28.83 -11.96
CA GLU A 132 -0.33 -28.37 -11.04
C GLU A 132 -0.68 -26.90 -11.25
N SER A 133 -1.94 -26.54 -11.00
CA SER A 133 -2.41 -25.15 -10.99
C SER A 133 -1.82 -24.41 -9.79
N TYR A 134 -1.18 -23.28 -10.07
CA TYR A 134 -0.70 -22.36 -9.06
C TYR A 134 -1.80 -21.37 -8.69
N LEU A 135 -2.10 -21.27 -7.40
CA LEU A 135 -3.04 -20.32 -6.83
C LEU A 135 -2.26 -19.23 -6.10
N TYR A 136 -2.69 -17.98 -6.26
CA TYR A 136 -2.16 -16.90 -5.45
C TYR A 136 -2.84 -16.90 -4.10
N SER A 137 -2.05 -16.98 -3.03
CA SER A 137 -2.59 -16.98 -1.67
C SER A 137 -2.88 -15.55 -1.18
N TRP A 138 -3.44 -15.47 0.03
CA TRP A 138 -3.78 -14.21 0.69
C TRP A 138 -2.57 -13.31 0.93
N THR A 139 -1.38 -13.87 1.13
CA THR A 139 -0.14 -13.08 1.28
C THR A 139 0.12 -12.16 0.09
N TYR A 140 -0.06 -12.66 -1.13
CA TYR A 140 0.03 -11.84 -2.33
C TYR A 140 -1.10 -10.79 -2.39
N GLY A 141 -2.31 -11.19 -1.98
CA GLY A 141 -3.45 -10.29 -1.83
C GLY A 141 -3.19 -9.13 -0.86
N PHE A 142 -2.46 -9.35 0.23
CA PHE A 142 -2.09 -8.28 1.16
C PHE A 142 -1.17 -7.24 0.53
N GLY A 143 -0.25 -7.64 -0.36
CA GLY A 143 0.57 -6.69 -1.13
C GLY A 143 -0.28 -5.78 -2.02
N TRP A 144 -1.24 -6.34 -2.74
CA TRP A 144 -2.21 -5.55 -3.51
C TRP A 144 -3.09 -4.66 -2.62
N GLY A 145 -3.56 -5.20 -1.49
CA GLY A 145 -4.36 -4.45 -0.52
C GLY A 145 -3.64 -3.22 0.02
N SER A 146 -2.37 -3.39 0.41
CA SER A 146 -1.50 -2.28 0.81
C SER A 146 -1.37 -1.23 -0.30
N THR A 147 -1.06 -1.66 -1.52
CA THR A 147 -0.90 -0.78 -2.69
C THR A 147 -2.16 0.06 -2.96
N ILE A 148 -3.35 -0.55 -2.89
CA ILE A 148 -4.63 0.14 -3.10
C ILE A 148 -4.90 1.17 -2.00
N ILE A 149 -4.63 0.81 -0.73
CA ILE A 149 -4.78 1.74 0.40
C ILE A 149 -3.84 2.94 0.23
N MET A 150 -2.57 2.69 -0.12
CA MET A 150 -1.59 3.73 -0.37
C MET A 150 -2.01 4.65 -1.51
N PHE A 151 -2.53 4.11 -2.62
CA PHE A 151 -3.02 4.89 -3.75
C PHE A 151 -4.18 5.80 -3.35
N GLY A 152 -5.16 5.27 -2.60
CA GLY A 152 -6.25 6.07 -2.04
C GLY A 152 -5.71 7.20 -1.15
N CYS A 153 -4.81 6.88 -0.23
CA CYS A 153 -4.18 7.87 0.64
C CYS A 153 -3.41 8.93 -0.14
N ALA A 154 -2.67 8.55 -1.20
CA ALA A 154 -1.92 9.48 -2.04
C ALA A 154 -2.83 10.54 -2.67
N ILE A 155 -3.98 10.13 -3.20
CA ILE A 155 -5.00 11.04 -3.74
C ILE A 155 -5.50 11.97 -2.63
N PHE A 156 -5.88 11.43 -1.48
CA PHE A 156 -6.38 12.25 -0.37
C PHE A 156 -5.35 13.27 0.11
N PHE A 157 -4.09 12.87 0.32
CA PHE A 157 -3.01 13.78 0.74
C PHE A 157 -2.71 14.89 -0.29
N CYS A 158 -2.84 14.60 -1.59
CA CYS A 158 -2.70 15.60 -2.65
C CYS A 158 -3.88 16.60 -2.69
N CYS A 159 -5.09 16.14 -2.41
CA CYS A 159 -6.32 16.94 -2.46
C CYS A 159 -6.61 17.72 -1.17
N LEU A 160 -6.15 17.23 -0.01
CA LEU A 160 -6.43 17.83 1.30
C LEU A 160 -6.06 19.32 1.40
N PRO A 161 -4.90 19.77 0.86
CA PRO A 161 -4.55 21.20 0.83
C PRO A 161 -5.58 22.12 0.20
N ASN A 162 -6.42 21.63 -0.73
CA ASN A 162 -7.46 22.46 -1.36
C ASN A 162 -8.63 22.77 -0.42
N PHE A 163 -8.71 22.10 0.72
CA PHE A 163 -9.74 22.29 1.75
C PHE A 163 -9.17 22.97 3.01
N GLU A 164 -8.03 23.67 2.90
CA GLU A 164 -7.30 24.30 4.00
C GLU A 164 -8.20 25.11 4.97
N ASP A 165 -9.15 25.90 4.45
CA ASP A 165 -10.07 26.69 5.29
C ASP A 165 -11.00 25.82 6.14
N GLU A 166 -11.39 24.65 5.64
CA GLU A 166 -12.17 23.64 6.37
C GLU A 166 -11.31 22.91 7.40
N LEU A 167 -10.03 22.64 7.05
CA LEU A 167 -9.05 22.02 7.95
C LEU A 167 -8.67 22.95 9.13
N LEU A 168 -8.54 24.24 8.88
CA LEU A 168 -8.21 25.23 9.92
C LEU A 168 -9.43 25.66 10.73
N GLY A 169 -10.65 25.24 10.34
CA GLY A 169 -11.89 25.67 10.97
C GLY A 169 -12.22 27.15 10.72
N ASN A 170 -11.60 27.76 9.71
CA ASN A 170 -11.81 29.16 9.31
C ASN A 170 -13.06 29.38 8.45
N VAL A 171 -13.78 28.30 8.13
CA VAL A 171 -15.03 28.36 7.36
C VAL A 171 -16.08 29.19 8.11
N LYS A 172 -16.49 30.29 7.49
CA LYS A 172 -17.66 31.06 7.93
C LYS A 172 -18.90 30.16 7.95
N THR A 173 -19.71 30.26 9.01
CA THR A 173 -21.02 29.63 9.08
C THR A 173 -21.85 30.02 7.85
N LYS A 174 -22.15 29.05 6.98
CA LYS A 174 -23.09 29.27 5.87
C LYS A 174 -24.50 29.33 6.45
N TYR A 175 -25.02 30.54 6.63
CA TYR A 175 -26.43 30.74 6.96
C TYR A 175 -27.26 30.45 5.71
N PHE A 176 -28.10 29.41 5.78
CA PHE A 176 -29.14 29.21 4.79
C PHE A 176 -30.25 30.20 5.10
N TYR A 177 -30.36 31.27 4.31
CA TYR A 177 -31.54 32.11 4.33
C TYR A 177 -32.67 31.36 3.64
N THR A 178 -33.56 30.75 4.41
CA THR A 178 -34.89 30.40 3.90
C THR A 178 -35.71 31.67 3.89
N SER A 179 -35.77 32.35 2.74
CA SER A 179 -36.82 33.34 2.49
C SER A 179 -38.13 32.56 2.34
N SER A 180 -39.00 32.68 3.34
CA SER A 180 -40.40 32.23 3.30
C SER A 180 -41.18 32.93 2.21
#